data_AF-A0A9X3X9S3-F1
#
_entry.id   AF-A0A9X3X9S3-F1
#
_cell.length_a   1.000
_cell.length_b   1.000
_cell.length_c   1.000
_cell.angle_alpha   90.00
_cell.angle_beta   90.00
_cell.angle_gamma   90.00
#
_symmetry.space_group_name_H-M   'P 1'
#
loop_
_entity.id
_entity.type
_entity.pdbx_description
1 polymer ?
#
loop_
_entity_poly.entity_id
_entity_poly.type
_entity_poly.pdbx_seq_one_letter_code
_entity_poly.pdbx_strand_id
1 'polypeptide(L)'
;MSMVDPLTDELEACAEALRTDPFLKERGWEAKKFCHKLLSRGDPGLAVVRGVVRGSSYEPLVRASTARALSPDLDPVDVEHTCSLLLSGKALTRYMAAVALCRTASPASVDALVEALDDDELIEDMWWVLYVSDVVALALTRIGDIRAPALAAWYERRRRQLHDPSYRGIAVCALARVGDAQGRAILEELAATGHDMAEDVLDCLRNGDETYL
;
A
#
# COMPACT_ATOMS: atom_id res chain seq x y z
N MET A 1 0.99 45.51 -14.68
CA MET A 1 1.43 44.72 -13.52
C MET A 1 0.35 43.69 -13.27
N SER A 2 0.58 42.43 -13.63
CA SER A 2 -0.38 41.34 -13.38
C SER A 2 -0.37 41.07 -11.87
N MET A 3 -1.51 41.28 -11.20
CA MET A 3 -1.68 40.79 -9.83
C MET A 3 -1.80 39.27 -9.91
N VAL A 4 -0.73 38.56 -9.57
CA VAL A 4 -0.76 37.11 -9.43
C VAL A 4 -1.58 36.78 -8.17
N ASP A 5 -2.45 35.78 -8.27
CA ASP A 5 -3.32 35.32 -7.18
C ASP A 5 -2.45 34.69 -6.08
N PRO A 6 -2.49 35.19 -4.83
CA PRO A 6 -1.71 34.66 -3.71
C PRO A 6 -1.87 33.15 -3.48
N LEU A 7 -3.04 32.59 -3.83
CA LEU A 7 -3.28 31.15 -3.73
C LEU A 7 -2.47 30.36 -4.76
N THR A 8 -2.26 30.92 -5.95
CA THR A 8 -1.49 30.28 -7.01
C THR A 8 -0.01 30.21 -6.63
N ASP A 9 0.56 31.31 -6.12
CA ASP A 9 1.96 31.36 -5.64
C ASP A 9 2.21 30.36 -4.51
N GLU A 10 1.27 30.22 -3.58
CA GLU A 10 1.37 29.25 -2.49
C GLU A 10 1.35 27.80 -2.99
N LEU A 11 0.50 27.49 -3.96
CA LEU A 11 0.39 26.14 -4.54
C LEU A 11 1.62 25.77 -5.37
N GLU A 12 2.18 26.72 -6.12
CA GLU A 12 3.45 26.54 -6.83
C GLU A 12 4.61 26.29 -5.87
N ALA A 13 4.69 27.06 -4.77
CA ALA A 13 5.69 26.84 -3.73
C ALA A 13 5.55 25.45 -3.08
N CYS A 14 4.31 24.98 -2.86
CA CYS A 14 4.06 23.63 -2.35
C CYS A 14 4.47 22.53 -3.35
N ALA A 15 4.18 22.72 -4.63
CA ALA A 15 4.59 21.79 -5.68
C ALA A 15 6.13 21.73 -5.81
N GLU A 16 6.82 22.85 -5.63
CA GLU A 16 8.27 22.93 -5.63
C GLU A 16 8.88 22.31 -4.37
N ALA A 17 8.26 22.48 -3.21
CA ALA A 17 8.68 21.80 -1.97
C ALA A 17 8.64 20.27 -2.15
N LEU A 18 7.56 19.72 -2.70
CA LEU A 18 7.46 18.28 -3.02
C LEU A 18 8.54 17.81 -4.01
N ARG A 19 9.06 18.71 -4.85
CA ARG A 19 10.12 18.42 -5.83
C ARG A 19 11.52 18.51 -5.25
N THR A 20 11.76 19.37 -4.26
CA THR A 20 13.11 19.75 -3.87
C THR A 20 13.46 19.46 -2.42
N ASP A 21 12.49 19.45 -1.51
CA ASP A 21 12.73 19.29 -0.08
C ASP A 21 13.26 17.88 0.23
N PRO A 22 14.52 17.73 0.69
CA PRO A 22 15.10 16.44 1.04
C PRO A 22 14.28 15.69 2.10
N PHE A 23 13.65 16.41 3.03
CA PHE A 23 12.86 15.81 4.09
C PHE A 23 11.62 15.10 3.54
N LEU A 24 10.96 15.69 2.54
CA LEU A 24 9.81 15.07 1.86
C LEU A 24 10.23 13.89 0.98
N LYS A 25 11.44 13.95 0.40
CA LYS A 25 11.99 12.89 -0.46
C LYS A 25 12.42 11.65 0.31
N GLU A 26 13.05 11.83 1.47
CA GLU A 26 13.57 10.73 2.29
C GLU A 26 12.48 10.09 3.14
N ARG A 27 11.47 10.87 3.55
CA ARG A 27 10.41 10.41 4.44
C ARG A 27 9.06 10.46 3.73
N GLY A 28 8.72 9.37 3.06
CA GLY A 28 7.45 9.25 2.35
C GLY A 28 6.20 9.56 3.19
N TRP A 29 6.23 9.34 4.51
CA TRP A 29 5.11 9.68 5.39
C TRP A 29 4.92 11.20 5.58
N GLU A 30 5.98 12.00 5.46
CA GLU A 30 5.88 13.47 5.51
C GLU A 30 5.30 14.02 4.22
N ALA A 31 5.72 13.50 3.06
CA ALA A 31 5.10 13.82 1.78
C ALA A 31 3.59 13.54 1.80
N LYS A 32 3.17 12.42 2.39
CA LYS A 32 1.73 12.10 2.57
C LYS A 32 1.01 13.14 3.44
N LYS A 33 1.56 13.50 4.61
CA LYS A 33 0.96 14.52 5.50
C LYS A 33 0.83 15.86 4.80
N PHE A 34 1.88 16.25 4.07
CA PHE A 34 1.91 17.46 3.26
C PHE A 34 0.81 17.46 2.18
N CYS A 35 0.64 16.33 1.48
CA CYS A 35 -0.42 16.18 0.48
C CYS A 35 -1.83 16.28 1.07
N HIS A 36 -2.10 15.74 2.27
CA HIS A 36 -3.40 15.95 2.91
C HIS A 36 -3.71 17.42 3.19
N LYS A 37 -2.70 18.22 3.55
CA LYS A 37 -2.85 19.69 3.71
C LYS A 37 -3.12 20.38 2.36
N LEU A 38 -2.60 19.85 1.25
CA LEU A 38 -2.96 20.33 -0.07
C LEU A 38 -4.41 20.00 -0.41
N LEU A 39 -4.85 18.76 -0.17
CA LEU A 39 -6.22 18.33 -0.45
C LEU A 39 -7.27 19.14 0.32
N SER A 40 -6.96 19.62 1.53
CA SER A 40 -7.88 20.51 2.27
C SER A 40 -8.12 21.88 1.61
N ARG A 41 -7.41 22.20 0.53
CA ARG A 41 -7.62 23.42 -0.29
C ARG A 41 -8.61 23.21 -1.46
N GLY A 42 -9.23 22.03 -1.56
CA GLY A 42 -10.21 21.72 -2.60
C GLY A 42 -9.58 21.43 -3.97
N ASP A 43 -10.30 21.73 -5.05
CA ASP A 43 -9.91 21.40 -6.43
C ASP A 43 -8.50 21.87 -6.83
N PRO A 44 -8.03 23.08 -6.46
CA PRO A 44 -6.66 23.50 -6.76
C PRO A 44 -5.61 22.61 -6.08
N GLY A 45 -5.86 22.21 -4.84
CA GLY A 45 -5.00 21.30 -4.10
C GLY A 45 -4.99 19.90 -4.71
N LEU A 46 -6.17 19.39 -5.08
CA LEU A 46 -6.32 18.12 -5.78
C LEU A 46 -5.54 18.11 -7.12
N ALA A 47 -5.60 19.20 -7.89
CA ALA A 47 -4.87 19.33 -9.15
C ALA A 47 -3.35 19.23 -8.95
N VAL A 48 -2.80 19.88 -7.92
CA VAL A 48 -1.37 19.77 -7.58
C VAL A 48 -1.01 18.34 -7.20
N VAL A 49 -1.79 17.72 -6.32
CA VAL A 49 -1.52 16.36 -5.83
C VAL A 49 -1.57 15.34 -6.97
N ARG A 50 -2.55 15.45 -7.88
CA ARG A 50 -2.59 14.62 -9.11
C ARG A 50 -1.40 14.89 -10.03
N GLY A 51 -1.03 16.15 -10.21
CA GLY A 51 0.16 16.54 -10.96
C GLY A 51 1.44 15.90 -10.43
N VAL A 52 1.55 15.75 -9.11
CA VAL A 52 2.70 15.09 -8.46
C VAL A 52 2.70 13.59 -8.73
N VAL A 53 1.58 12.87 -8.60
CA VAL A 53 1.50 11.43 -8.92
C VAL A 53 1.93 11.17 -10.37
N ARG A 54 1.48 12.03 -11.29
CA ARG A 54 1.70 11.91 -12.74
C ARG A 54 3.05 12.42 -13.21
N GLY A 55 3.66 13.35 -12.49
CA GLY A 55 4.91 13.99 -12.90
C GLY A 55 6.12 13.09 -12.66
N SER A 56 6.77 12.64 -13.75
CA SER A 56 8.05 11.92 -13.67
C SER A 56 9.21 12.76 -13.13
N SER A 57 9.05 14.08 -13.03
CA SER A 57 10.02 14.99 -12.39
C SER A 57 10.09 14.85 -10.86
N TYR A 58 9.16 14.13 -10.25
CA TYR A 58 9.12 13.88 -8.81
C TYR A 58 9.75 12.54 -8.46
N GLU A 59 10.39 12.46 -7.30
CA GLU A 59 10.97 11.21 -6.79
C GLU A 59 9.89 10.11 -6.67
N PRO A 60 10.18 8.85 -7.04
CA PRO A 60 9.20 7.76 -6.98
C PRO A 60 8.51 7.60 -5.62
N LEU A 61 9.27 7.74 -4.53
CA LEU A 61 8.71 7.65 -3.17
C LEU A 61 7.72 8.79 -2.88
N VAL A 62 8.01 10.01 -3.30
CA VAL A 62 7.09 11.15 -3.17
C VAL A 62 5.82 10.88 -3.97
N ARG A 63 5.95 10.40 -5.22
CA ARG A 63 4.81 10.06 -6.08
C ARG A 63 3.93 8.98 -5.45
N ALA A 64 4.51 7.90 -4.93
CA ALA A 64 3.78 6.81 -4.30
C ALA A 64 3.09 7.24 -2.99
N SER A 65 3.76 8.05 -2.18
CA SER A 65 3.16 8.65 -0.98
C SER A 65 2.01 9.60 -1.29
N THR A 66 2.12 10.33 -2.40
CA THR A 66 1.08 11.22 -2.91
C THR A 66 -0.13 10.41 -3.40
N ALA A 67 0.09 9.32 -4.14
CA ALA A 67 -0.97 8.40 -4.53
C ALA A 67 -1.67 7.79 -3.29
N ARG A 68 -0.91 7.44 -2.25
CA ARG A 68 -1.47 6.99 -0.98
C ARG A 68 -2.29 8.07 -0.25
N ALA A 69 -1.95 9.35 -0.42
CA ALA A 69 -2.74 10.46 0.12
C ALA A 69 -4.05 10.66 -0.66
N LEU A 70 -4.06 10.39 -1.96
CA LEU A 70 -5.26 10.43 -2.80
C LEU A 70 -6.19 9.24 -2.60
N SER A 71 -5.68 8.06 -2.22
CA SER A 71 -6.54 6.89 -2.01
C SER A 71 -7.61 7.16 -0.93
N PRO A 72 -8.88 6.78 -1.16
CA PRO A 72 -9.38 5.88 -2.21
C PRO A 72 -9.75 6.56 -3.55
N ASP A 73 -9.56 7.88 -3.69
CA ASP A 73 -10.08 8.71 -4.79
C ASP A 73 -9.16 8.80 -6.02
N LEU A 74 -8.34 7.77 -6.27
CA LEU A 74 -7.51 7.71 -7.48
C LEU A 74 -8.41 7.61 -8.70
N ASP A 75 -8.24 8.53 -9.66
CA ASP A 75 -8.87 8.36 -10.97
C ASP A 75 -8.11 7.32 -11.83
N PRO A 76 -8.65 6.90 -12.98
CA PRO A 76 -8.00 5.88 -13.80
C PRO A 76 -6.55 6.21 -14.21
N VAL A 77 -6.22 7.49 -14.41
CA VAL A 77 -4.86 7.92 -14.78
C VAL A 77 -3.93 7.84 -13.57
N ASP A 78 -4.43 8.22 -12.40
CA ASP A 78 -3.68 8.08 -11.15
C ASP A 78 -3.40 6.60 -10.83
N VAL A 79 -4.36 5.71 -11.10
CA VAL A 79 -4.20 4.25 -10.95
C VAL A 79 -3.11 3.72 -11.87
N GLU A 80 -3.11 4.09 -13.16
CA GLU A 80 -2.12 3.64 -14.14
C GLU A 80 -0.69 3.97 -13.68
N HIS A 81 -0.45 5.21 -13.27
CA HIS A 81 0.87 5.61 -12.80
C HIS A 81 1.25 5.00 -11.45
N THR A 82 0.27 4.77 -10.58
CA THR A 82 0.50 4.04 -9.32
C THR A 82 0.87 2.58 -9.59
N CYS A 83 0.32 1.95 -10.64
CA CYS A 83 0.74 0.62 -11.08
C CYS A 83 2.20 0.62 -11.56
N SER A 84 2.64 1.65 -12.30
CA SER A 84 4.05 1.76 -12.67
C SER A 84 4.98 1.89 -11.45
N LEU A 85 4.53 2.58 -10.40
CA LEU A 85 5.29 2.72 -9.14
C LEU A 85 5.30 1.43 -8.31
N LEU A 86 4.26 0.61 -8.41
CA LEU A 86 4.23 -0.72 -7.78
C LEU A 86 5.29 -1.64 -8.39
N LEU A 87 5.52 -1.54 -9.70
CA LEU A 87 6.45 -2.39 -10.44
C LEU A 87 7.87 -1.82 -10.54
N SER A 88 8.15 -0.69 -9.89
CA SER A 88 9.45 -0.02 -10.01
C SER A 88 9.90 0.67 -8.72
N GLY A 89 11.22 0.90 -8.62
CA GLY A 89 11.82 1.58 -7.48
C GLY A 89 12.09 0.67 -6.29
N LYS A 90 12.35 1.30 -5.13
CA LYS A 90 12.72 0.64 -3.87
C LYS A 90 11.50 0.02 -3.18
N ALA A 91 11.69 -0.97 -2.29
CA ALA A 91 10.60 -1.63 -1.54
C ALA A 91 9.59 -0.64 -0.94
N LEU A 92 10.05 0.43 -0.29
CA LEU A 92 9.15 1.41 0.32
C LEU A 92 8.25 2.13 -0.71
N THR A 93 8.76 2.38 -1.93
CA THR A 93 7.96 2.97 -3.01
C THR A 93 6.87 2.00 -3.46
N ARG A 94 7.24 0.75 -3.72
CA ARG A 94 6.33 -0.31 -4.17
C ARG A 94 5.27 -0.61 -3.12
N TYR A 95 5.64 -0.63 -1.84
CA TYR A 95 4.70 -0.73 -0.72
C TYR A 95 3.69 0.42 -0.68
N MET A 96 4.15 1.69 -0.78
CA MET A 96 3.23 2.83 -0.74
C MET A 96 2.25 2.80 -1.92
N ALA A 97 2.72 2.39 -3.10
CA ALA A 97 1.88 2.16 -4.27
C ALA A 97 0.88 1.01 -4.04
N ALA A 98 1.32 -0.13 -3.50
CA ALA A 98 0.45 -1.25 -3.15
C ALA A 98 -0.65 -0.82 -2.17
N VAL A 99 -0.32 -0.03 -1.14
CA VAL A 99 -1.31 0.49 -0.18
C VAL A 99 -2.32 1.41 -0.85
N ALA A 100 -1.87 2.29 -1.75
CA ALA A 100 -2.77 3.18 -2.49
C ALA A 100 -3.75 2.40 -3.37
N LEU A 101 -3.25 1.39 -4.11
CA LEU A 101 -4.05 0.52 -4.96
C LEU A 101 -5.00 -0.39 -4.15
N CYS A 102 -4.54 -0.89 -3.00
CA CYS A 102 -5.35 -1.69 -2.07
C CYS A 102 -6.56 -0.92 -1.53
N ARG A 103 -6.38 0.37 -1.23
CA ARG A 103 -7.45 1.25 -0.75
C ARG A 103 -8.41 1.67 -1.84
N THR A 104 -7.88 1.85 -3.05
CA THR A 104 -8.68 2.21 -4.22
C THR A 104 -9.48 1.00 -4.73
N ALA A 105 -8.92 -0.21 -4.61
CA ALA A 105 -9.51 -1.45 -5.10
C ALA A 105 -10.00 -1.36 -6.55
N SER A 106 -9.22 -0.71 -7.42
CA SER A 106 -9.56 -0.56 -8.84
C SER A 106 -9.27 -1.85 -9.60
N PRO A 107 -10.22 -2.40 -10.38
CA PRO A 107 -9.97 -3.53 -11.27
C PRO A 107 -8.88 -3.27 -12.32
N ALA A 108 -8.57 -2.00 -12.62
CA ALA A 108 -7.52 -1.64 -13.56
C ALA A 108 -6.10 -1.94 -13.04
N SER A 109 -5.91 -2.17 -11.74
CA SER A 109 -4.59 -2.49 -11.17
C SER A 109 -4.28 -3.97 -11.10
N VAL A 110 -5.19 -4.84 -11.53
CA VAL A 110 -5.10 -6.30 -11.36
C VAL A 110 -3.83 -6.88 -11.93
N ASP A 111 -3.49 -6.58 -13.18
CA ASP A 111 -2.33 -7.21 -13.81
C ASP A 111 -1.02 -6.80 -13.11
N ALA A 112 -0.90 -5.51 -12.73
CA ALA A 112 0.26 -5.02 -11.97
C ALA A 112 0.34 -5.62 -10.55
N LEU A 113 -0.81 -5.79 -9.88
CA LEU A 113 -0.87 -6.46 -8.59
C LEU A 113 -0.50 -7.95 -8.73
N VAL A 114 -0.97 -8.65 -9.75
CA VAL A 114 -0.59 -10.05 -9.99
C VAL A 114 0.90 -10.18 -10.23
N GLU A 115 1.52 -9.27 -10.99
CA GLU A 115 2.97 -9.25 -11.20
C GLU A 115 3.75 -8.98 -9.90
N ALA A 116 3.24 -8.09 -9.04
CA ALA A 116 3.87 -7.76 -7.76
C ALA A 116 3.62 -8.79 -6.64
N LEU A 117 2.84 -9.86 -6.87
CA LEU A 117 2.62 -10.88 -5.85
C LEU A 117 3.89 -11.63 -5.48
N ASP A 118 4.84 -11.74 -6.40
CA ASP A 118 6.13 -12.40 -6.17
C ASP A 118 7.20 -11.47 -5.58
N ASP A 119 6.82 -10.22 -5.26
CA ASP A 119 7.66 -9.26 -4.55
C ASP A 119 7.73 -9.54 -3.04
N ASP A 120 8.64 -10.43 -2.67
CA ASP A 120 8.96 -10.75 -1.28
C ASP A 120 10.13 -9.90 -0.73
N GLU A 121 10.34 -8.69 -1.25
CA GLU A 121 11.25 -7.73 -0.60
C GLU A 121 10.64 -7.24 0.71
N LEU A 122 11.42 -7.35 1.79
CA LEU A 122 11.04 -7.00 3.14
C LEU A 122 11.25 -5.51 3.37
N ILE A 123 10.29 -4.85 4.03
CA ILE A 123 10.38 -3.42 4.30
C ILE A 123 11.03 -3.21 5.67
N GLU A 124 12.36 -3.05 5.67
CA GLU A 124 13.17 -2.94 6.90
C GLU A 124 12.91 -1.64 7.68
N ASP A 125 12.48 -0.57 7.00
CA ASP A 125 12.30 0.77 7.58
C ASP A 125 10.98 0.94 8.37
N MET A 126 10.18 -0.11 8.53
CA MET A 126 8.88 -0.04 9.19
C MET A 126 8.87 -0.76 10.54
N TRP A 127 8.13 -0.19 11.51
CA TRP A 127 7.95 -0.77 12.85
C TRP A 127 7.28 -2.15 12.83
N TRP A 128 6.61 -2.49 11.73
CA TRP A 128 6.10 -3.82 11.45
C TRP A 128 6.78 -4.34 10.18
N VAL A 129 7.27 -5.57 10.26
CA VAL A 129 7.88 -6.26 9.14
C VAL A 129 6.78 -6.83 8.25
N LEU A 130 6.69 -6.35 7.01
CA LEU A 130 5.76 -6.84 6.00
C LEU A 130 6.46 -6.95 4.64
N TYR A 131 5.92 -7.82 3.80
CA TYR A 131 6.28 -7.90 2.39
C TYR A 131 5.37 -7.02 1.56
N VAL A 132 5.88 -6.49 0.44
CA VAL A 132 5.02 -5.82 -0.56
C VAL A 132 3.91 -6.78 -1.02
N SER A 133 4.26 -8.05 -1.24
CA SER A 133 3.33 -9.12 -1.62
C SER A 133 2.14 -9.30 -0.67
N ASP A 134 2.25 -8.97 0.64
CA ASP A 134 1.13 -9.06 1.60
C ASP A 134 0.04 -8.03 1.31
N VAL A 135 0.46 -6.78 1.06
CA VAL A 135 -0.47 -5.70 0.72
C VAL A 135 -1.09 -5.93 -0.65
N VAL A 136 -0.30 -6.49 -1.57
CA VAL A 136 -0.76 -6.88 -2.91
C VAL A 136 -1.82 -7.98 -2.83
N ALA A 137 -1.59 -9.02 -2.02
CA ALA A 137 -2.58 -10.10 -1.81
C ALA A 137 -3.88 -9.55 -1.20
N LEU A 138 -3.79 -8.64 -0.23
CA LEU A 138 -4.95 -7.94 0.31
C LEU A 138 -5.67 -7.10 -0.75
N ALA A 139 -4.93 -6.37 -1.59
CA ALA A 139 -5.50 -5.57 -2.66
C ALA A 139 -6.30 -6.44 -3.64
N LEU A 140 -5.72 -7.55 -4.11
CA LEU A 140 -6.38 -8.49 -5.02
C LEU A 140 -7.65 -9.10 -4.40
N THR A 141 -7.58 -9.46 -3.13
CA THR A 141 -8.74 -9.99 -2.38
C THR A 141 -9.87 -8.96 -2.28
N ARG A 142 -9.54 -7.67 -2.05
CA ARG A 142 -10.52 -6.58 -1.97
C ARG A 142 -11.17 -6.23 -3.31
N ILE A 143 -10.43 -6.32 -4.41
CA ILE A 143 -11.00 -6.07 -5.73
C ILE A 143 -12.01 -7.18 -6.07
N GLY A 144 -11.74 -8.42 -5.65
CA GLY A 144 -12.62 -9.57 -5.84
C GLY A 144 -12.60 -10.15 -7.25
N ASP A 145 -13.01 -11.42 -7.38
CA ASP A 145 -13.14 -12.15 -8.66
C ASP A 145 -11.87 -12.23 -9.53
N ILE A 146 -10.68 -12.16 -8.90
CA ILE A 146 -9.39 -12.15 -9.60
C ILE A 146 -8.55 -13.38 -9.25
N ARG A 147 -8.22 -14.14 -10.32
CA ARG A 147 -7.22 -15.21 -10.44
C ARG A 147 -6.80 -15.88 -9.13
N ALA A 148 -7.66 -16.76 -8.61
CA ALA A 148 -7.32 -17.74 -7.56
C ALA A 148 -5.95 -18.44 -7.75
N PRO A 149 -5.46 -18.73 -8.98
CA PRO A 149 -4.13 -19.30 -9.15
C PRO A 149 -2.97 -18.40 -8.69
N ALA A 150 -3.12 -17.07 -8.80
CA ALA A 150 -2.05 -16.14 -8.43
C ALA A 150 -1.88 -16.08 -6.89
N LEU A 151 -3.00 -16.02 -6.16
CA LEU A 151 -2.99 -16.07 -4.69
C LEU A 151 -2.56 -17.44 -4.15
N ALA A 152 -2.77 -18.54 -4.87
CA ALA A 152 -2.37 -19.88 -4.42
C ALA A 152 -0.85 -19.98 -4.14
N ALA A 153 -0.01 -19.39 -4.99
CA ALA A 153 1.43 -19.36 -4.79
C ALA A 153 1.82 -18.54 -3.55
N TRP A 154 1.14 -17.41 -3.33
CA TRP A 154 1.32 -16.57 -2.14
C TRP A 154 0.92 -17.31 -0.86
N TYR A 155 -0.22 -18.02 -0.86
CA TYR A 155 -0.64 -18.85 0.28
C TYR A 155 0.38 -19.92 0.63
N GLU A 156 0.92 -20.61 -0.37
CA GLU A 156 1.93 -21.65 -0.15
C GLU A 156 3.24 -21.07 0.43
N ARG A 157 3.64 -19.87 -0.01
CA ARG A 157 4.78 -19.16 0.59
C ARG A 157 4.54 -18.85 2.06
N ARG A 158 3.38 -18.30 2.40
CA ARG A 158 3.04 -17.98 3.80
C ARG A 158 2.93 -19.23 4.64
N ARG A 159 2.36 -20.32 4.11
CA ARG A 159 2.29 -21.63 4.78
C ARG A 159 3.68 -22.16 5.14
N ARG A 160 4.65 -22.07 4.23
CA ARG A 160 6.05 -22.45 4.51
C ARG A 160 6.67 -21.58 5.62
N GLN A 161 6.41 -20.28 5.61
CA GLN A 161 6.92 -19.34 6.62
C GLN A 161 6.33 -19.57 8.02
N LEU A 162 5.14 -20.17 8.15
CA LEU A 162 4.58 -20.54 9.46
C LEU A 162 5.49 -21.52 10.23
N HIS A 163 6.26 -22.34 9.51
CA HIS A 163 7.19 -23.30 10.11
C HIS A 163 8.53 -22.67 10.53
N ASP A 164 8.86 -21.46 10.07
CA ASP A 164 10.06 -20.73 10.47
C ASP A 164 9.74 -19.76 11.63
N PRO A 165 10.31 -19.95 12.84
CA PRO A 165 10.07 -19.06 13.98
C PRO A 165 10.34 -17.58 13.69
N SER A 166 11.26 -17.28 12.77
CA SER A 166 11.66 -15.91 12.41
C SER A 166 10.60 -15.19 11.57
N TYR A 167 9.84 -15.94 10.77
CA TYR A 167 8.85 -15.40 9.83
C TYR A 167 7.41 -15.76 10.17
N ARG A 168 7.19 -16.65 11.15
CA ARG A 168 5.86 -17.11 11.55
C ARG A 168 4.92 -15.97 11.88
N GLY A 169 5.36 -15.02 12.72
CA GLY A 169 4.51 -13.90 13.12
C GLY A 169 4.09 -13.01 11.94
N ILE A 170 5.00 -12.80 10.98
CA ILE A 170 4.74 -12.05 9.76
C ILE A 170 3.69 -12.79 8.92
N ALA A 171 3.86 -14.10 8.73
CA ALA A 171 2.94 -14.92 7.95
C ALA A 171 1.54 -15.02 8.58
N VAL A 172 1.44 -15.15 9.91
CA VAL A 172 0.16 -15.11 10.63
C VAL A 172 -0.55 -13.78 10.39
N CYS A 173 0.14 -12.65 10.59
CA CYS A 173 -0.43 -11.32 10.38
C CYS A 173 -0.85 -11.11 8.91
N ALA A 174 -0.06 -11.59 7.95
CA ALA A 174 -0.36 -11.48 6.53
C ALA A 174 -1.64 -12.25 6.15
N LEU A 175 -1.76 -13.50 6.60
CA LEU A 175 -2.95 -14.33 6.37
C LEU A 175 -4.20 -13.72 7.02
N ALA A 176 -4.05 -13.19 8.24
CA ALA A 176 -5.13 -12.51 8.95
C ALA A 176 -5.59 -11.23 8.25
N ARG A 177 -4.64 -10.43 7.74
CA ARG A 177 -4.91 -9.21 6.97
C ARG A 177 -5.69 -9.48 5.70
N VAL A 178 -5.30 -10.51 4.95
CA VAL A 178 -6.04 -10.93 3.76
C VAL A 178 -7.45 -11.36 4.14
N GLY A 179 -7.59 -12.14 5.22
CA GLY A 179 -8.87 -12.37 5.89
C GLY A 179 -9.89 -13.17 5.07
N ASP A 180 -9.48 -13.77 3.96
CA ASP A 180 -10.36 -14.62 3.15
C ASP A 180 -10.49 -16.04 3.74
N ALA A 181 -11.34 -16.85 3.11
CA ALA A 181 -11.59 -18.21 3.57
C ALA A 181 -10.33 -19.10 3.56
N GLN A 182 -9.42 -18.90 2.61
CA GLN A 182 -8.21 -19.72 2.49
C GLN A 182 -7.17 -19.34 3.54
N GLY A 183 -6.93 -18.04 3.75
CA GLY A 183 -6.07 -17.53 4.82
C GLY A 183 -6.58 -17.98 6.19
N ARG A 184 -7.89 -17.89 6.43
CA ARG A 184 -8.51 -18.38 7.66
C ARG A 184 -8.34 -19.89 7.86
N ALA A 185 -8.55 -20.70 6.83
CA ALA A 185 -8.36 -22.16 6.92
C ALA A 185 -6.91 -22.51 7.30
N ILE A 186 -5.92 -21.82 6.72
CA ILE A 186 -4.51 -22.02 7.07
C ILE A 186 -4.24 -21.66 8.54
N LEU A 187 -4.83 -20.56 9.04
CA LEU A 187 -4.70 -20.17 10.45
C LEU A 187 -5.36 -21.19 11.38
N GLU A 188 -6.53 -21.73 11.02
CA GLU A 188 -7.24 -22.76 11.81
C GLU A 188 -6.43 -24.07 11.87
N GLU A 189 -5.78 -24.47 10.77
CA GLU A 189 -4.87 -25.61 10.76
C GLU A 189 -3.65 -25.39 11.67
N LEU A 190 -3.10 -24.19 11.69
CA LEU A 190 -1.97 -23.83 12.57
C LEU A 190 -2.38 -23.78 14.05
N ALA A 191 -3.56 -23.24 14.36
CA ALA A 191 -4.11 -23.23 15.70
C ALA A 191 -4.31 -24.65 16.24
N ALA A 192 -4.81 -25.57 15.40
CA ALA A 192 -5.01 -26.98 15.78
C ALA A 192 -3.73 -27.71 16.21
N THR A 193 -2.53 -27.19 15.88
CA THR A 193 -1.25 -27.73 16.36
C THR A 193 -0.78 -27.12 17.69
N GLY A 194 -1.61 -26.29 18.35
CA GLY A 194 -1.33 -25.68 19.65
C GLY A 194 -0.49 -24.39 19.57
N HIS A 195 -0.63 -23.62 18.50
CA HIS A 195 0.09 -22.35 18.33
C HIS A 195 -0.75 -21.16 18.81
N ASP A 196 -0.41 -20.66 20.00
CA ASP A 196 -1.04 -19.55 20.73
C ASP A 196 -1.34 -18.32 19.86
N MET A 197 -0.37 -17.84 19.09
CA MET A 197 -0.54 -16.65 18.24
C MET A 197 -1.61 -16.81 17.15
N ALA A 198 -1.81 -18.02 16.62
CA ALA A 198 -2.84 -18.25 15.60
C ALA A 198 -4.23 -18.27 16.24
N GLU A 199 -4.35 -18.81 17.45
CA GLU A 199 -5.58 -18.79 18.25
C GLU A 199 -5.98 -17.36 18.60
N ASP A 200 -5.04 -16.57 19.13
CA ASP A 200 -5.25 -15.15 19.46
C ASP A 200 -5.76 -14.35 18.25
N VAL A 201 -5.12 -14.53 17.10
CA VAL A 201 -5.49 -13.83 15.87
C VAL A 201 -6.85 -14.27 15.36
N LEU A 202 -7.18 -15.57 15.41
CA LEU A 202 -8.50 -16.06 15.05
C LEU A 202 -9.59 -15.52 15.99
N ASP A 203 -9.29 -15.40 17.29
CA ASP A 203 -10.22 -14.81 18.26
C ASP A 203 -10.41 -13.32 18.03
N CYS A 204 -9.36 -12.55 17.73
CA CYS A 204 -9.49 -11.17 17.29
C CYS A 204 -10.37 -11.06 16.04
N LEU A 205 -10.15 -11.89 15.02
CA LEU A 205 -10.97 -11.90 13.81
C LEU A 205 -12.45 -12.22 14.10
N ARG A 206 -12.72 -13.18 14.99
CA ARG A 206 -14.10 -13.53 15.42
C ARG A 206 -14.78 -12.39 16.16
N ASN A 207 -14.02 -11.64 16.95
CA ASN A 207 -14.50 -10.51 17.76
C ASN A 207 -14.58 -9.19 16.97
N GLY A 208 -14.11 -9.18 15.71
CA GLY A 208 -14.03 -7.96 14.89
C GLY A 208 -12.95 -6.98 15.34
N ASP A 209 -11.93 -7.46 16.05
CA ASP A 209 -10.82 -6.65 16.51
C ASP A 209 -9.78 -6.49 15.39
N GLU A 210 -9.54 -5.24 14.98
CA GLU A 210 -8.61 -4.87 13.91
C GLU A 210 -7.14 -4.81 14.38
N THR A 211 -6.81 -5.21 15.61
CA THR A 211 -5.45 -5.13 16.18
C THR A 211 -4.36 -5.75 15.27
N TYR A 212 -4.73 -6.75 14.47
CA TYR A 212 -3.85 -7.44 13.53
C TYR A 212 -4.10 -7.10 12.05
N LEU A 213 -5.07 -6.22 11.76
CA LEU A 213 -5.39 -5.73 10.41
C LEU A 213 -4.54 -4.50 10.03
#